data_AF-A0A496X027-F1
#
_entry.id   AF-A0A496X027-F1
#
_cell.length_a   1.000
_cell.length_b   1.000
_cell.length_c   1.000
_cell.angle_alpha   90.00
_cell.angle_beta   90.00
_cell.angle_gamma   90.00
#
_symmetry.space_group_name_H-M   'P 1'
#
loop_
_entity.id
_entity.type
_entity.pdbx_description
1 polymer ?
#
loop_
_entity_poly.entity_id
_entity_poly.type
_entity_poly.pdbx_seq_one_letter_code
_entity_poly.pdbx_strand_id
1 'polypeptide(L)'
;MSMPRVIITLFIGLFFVGVASATTYNVTKEADSADGSCDAIDCSLREAVIAANAHAGRDEIIVPAGLYTLTVLGLSEDASATGDLDITDDLDIYGEDPTSRPVVSANHESRVFEIIDADVLISGISIIDGGKTGFEEHSGIRVTDSVLGLDNCIISSNRAASGAGLFSNNSSVFIRSCTFSSNFSSSIGGGIALLDSSLEIVNSTFNKNFGHQGGAAIYNSSSEVKISNSTFADNIANFSAGGALNAALSGTVNTFTIKGSIFTEIGLEDDADTLCSVDSDQIISMGYNIASDNSCYLTHATDLPGTDPQISDALINNQFRGPLPGSPAIDAIPIADCTTVEGFPVGYDQVDTPRPTGSNCDIGAIEVNDSDYDGISDSDEDDLGTDPFDADTDDDGLNDGDEVVIGTDPFDPDSDGDGLNDGDEVDIGTDPLNPDSDGDGLNDGDEVSAGTDPLNPDSDGDGIADGSDPDLLGDLVSSLPLGVFANQGDPQGQRNAFLNRLNDIEEDIVNGNINDAIRALKNLRRKIDGCGTSADKNDWVTDCQSQLNLRAIIDVLIMNLGN
;
A
#
# COMPACT_ATOMS: atom_id res chain seq x y z
N MET A 1 -11.95 15.87 -18.92
CA MET A 1 -13.12 16.71 -19.25
C MET A 1 -14.05 16.70 -18.05
N SER A 2 -14.27 17.85 -17.40
CA SER A 2 -15.12 17.97 -16.21
C SER A 2 -16.60 17.76 -16.57
N MET A 3 -17.27 16.81 -15.91
CA MET A 3 -18.73 16.67 -15.92
C MET A 3 -19.30 16.82 -14.49
N PRO A 4 -20.49 17.41 -14.34
CA PRO A 4 -21.03 17.82 -13.04
C PRO A 4 -21.77 16.68 -12.33
N ARG A 5 -21.63 16.62 -11.00
CA ARG A 5 -22.37 15.73 -10.09
C ARG A 5 -23.87 16.08 -10.12
N VAL A 6 -24.71 15.08 -10.37
CA VAL A 6 -26.19 15.19 -10.37
C VAL A 6 -26.70 14.83 -8.97
N ILE A 7 -27.24 15.82 -8.26
CA ILE A 7 -27.93 15.64 -6.98
C ILE A 7 -29.38 15.23 -7.25
N ILE A 8 -29.80 14.10 -6.69
CA ILE A 8 -31.20 13.63 -6.72
C ILE A 8 -31.96 14.27 -5.55
N THR A 9 -32.89 15.17 -5.85
CA THR A 9 -33.81 15.78 -4.88
C THR A 9 -35.15 15.03 -4.88
N LEU A 10 -35.64 14.59 -3.72
CA LEU A 10 -37.00 14.09 -3.53
C LEU A 10 -37.84 15.13 -2.77
N PHE A 11 -38.98 15.55 -3.36
CA PHE A 11 -39.88 16.61 -2.88
C PHE A 11 -41.13 16.01 -2.22
N ILE A 12 -41.57 16.47 -1.03
CA ILE A 12 -42.99 16.75 -0.66
C ILE A 12 -43.06 17.76 0.51
N GLY A 13 -43.80 18.87 0.33
CA GLY A 13 -44.52 19.54 1.45
C GLY A 13 -44.31 21.05 1.64
N LEU A 14 -45.13 21.88 1.00
CA LEU A 14 -45.05 23.35 1.00
C LEU A 14 -45.51 24.01 2.31
N PHE A 15 -44.60 24.64 3.05
CA PHE A 15 -44.85 25.83 3.87
C PHE A 15 -43.69 26.82 3.64
N PHE A 16 -43.98 27.99 3.08
CA PHE A 16 -42.98 29.06 2.90
C PHE A 16 -42.68 29.72 4.25
N VAL A 17 -41.69 29.20 4.95
CA VAL A 17 -40.83 29.97 5.86
C VAL A 17 -39.62 30.37 5.01
N GLY A 18 -39.18 31.63 5.07
CA GLY A 18 -38.04 32.07 4.28
C GLY A 18 -36.83 31.18 4.59
N VAL A 19 -36.33 30.49 3.57
CA VAL A 19 -35.13 29.66 3.70
C VAL A 19 -34.00 30.62 4.04
N ALA A 20 -33.47 30.52 5.26
CA ALA A 20 -32.21 31.16 5.57
C ALA A 20 -31.16 30.62 4.58
N SER A 21 -30.33 31.51 4.06
CA SER A 21 -29.29 31.13 3.10
C SER A 21 -28.17 30.48 3.89
N ALA A 22 -27.73 29.29 3.48
CA ALA A 22 -26.52 28.66 4.01
C ALA A 22 -25.35 29.66 4.03
N THR A 23 -24.60 29.67 5.13
CA THR A 23 -23.36 30.43 5.32
C THR A 23 -22.18 29.46 5.30
N THR A 24 -21.10 29.87 4.64
CA THR A 24 -19.83 29.13 4.67
C THR A 24 -18.84 29.83 5.60
N TYR A 25 -18.31 29.09 6.58
CA TYR A 25 -17.25 29.53 7.48
C TYR A 25 -15.93 28.87 7.10
N ASN A 26 -14.92 29.68 6.79
CA ASN A 26 -13.58 29.18 6.49
C ASN A 26 -12.72 29.27 7.75
N VAL A 27 -12.21 28.14 8.22
CA VAL A 27 -11.27 28.11 9.34
C VAL A 27 -9.94 28.71 8.88
N THR A 28 -9.37 29.63 9.66
CA THR A 28 -8.12 30.34 9.31
C THR A 28 -6.98 30.06 10.28
N LYS A 29 -7.25 29.44 11.43
CA LYS A 29 -6.25 29.13 12.46
C LYS A 29 -6.50 27.77 13.11
N GLU A 30 -5.40 27.09 13.43
CA GLU A 30 -5.40 25.82 14.19
C GLU A 30 -5.69 26.02 15.69
N ALA A 31 -5.51 27.24 16.19
CA ALA A 31 -5.66 27.55 17.60
C ALA A 31 -7.11 27.39 18.07
N ASP A 32 -7.33 26.50 19.03
CA ASP A 32 -8.63 26.32 19.67
C ASP A 32 -9.01 27.52 20.56
N SER A 33 -9.81 28.41 20.00
CA SER A 33 -10.28 29.65 20.65
C SER A 33 -11.77 29.82 20.45
N ALA A 34 -12.42 30.50 21.39
CA ALA A 34 -13.84 30.85 21.37
C ALA A 34 -14.02 32.31 21.80
N ASP A 35 -13.31 33.23 21.14
CA ASP A 35 -13.36 34.66 21.51
C ASP A 35 -14.52 35.43 20.86
N GLY A 36 -15.30 34.74 20.03
CA GLY A 36 -16.53 35.24 19.41
C GLY A 36 -16.31 35.91 18.06
N SER A 37 -15.11 35.81 17.48
CA SER A 37 -14.83 36.21 16.10
C SER A 37 -14.65 34.98 15.21
N CYS A 38 -15.51 34.82 14.20
CA CYS A 38 -15.21 33.97 13.04
C CYS A 38 -15.34 34.83 11.79
N ASP A 39 -14.22 35.33 11.28
CA ASP A 39 -14.15 36.13 10.07
C ASP A 39 -13.04 35.67 9.12
N ALA A 40 -12.83 36.42 8.03
CA ALA A 40 -11.91 36.04 6.96
C ALA A 40 -10.42 36.04 7.37
N ILE A 41 -10.06 36.51 8.56
CA ILE A 41 -8.68 36.51 9.06
C ILE A 41 -8.55 35.76 10.39
N ASP A 42 -9.63 35.62 11.14
CA ASP A 42 -9.62 35.08 12.50
C ASP A 42 -10.86 34.19 12.72
N CYS A 43 -10.68 32.88 12.52
CA CYS A 43 -11.70 31.88 12.79
C CYS A 43 -11.05 30.52 13.11
N SER A 44 -11.19 30.06 14.35
CA SER A 44 -10.88 28.67 14.72
C SER A 44 -11.99 27.72 14.29
N LEU A 45 -11.74 26.42 14.33
CA LEU A 45 -12.79 25.42 14.14
C LEU A 45 -13.91 25.55 15.19
N ARG A 46 -13.58 25.83 16.45
CA ARG A 46 -14.57 26.04 17.52
C ARG A 46 -15.42 27.28 17.26
N GLU A 47 -14.81 28.38 16.82
CA GLU A 47 -15.51 29.61 16.46
C GLU A 47 -16.45 29.39 15.27
N ALA A 48 -16.02 28.62 14.27
CA ALA A 48 -16.84 28.25 13.13
C ALA A 48 -18.07 27.43 13.56
N VAL A 49 -17.91 26.42 14.42
CA VAL A 49 -19.02 25.61 14.95
C VAL A 49 -19.98 26.46 15.78
N ILE A 50 -19.48 27.33 16.67
CA ILE A 50 -20.31 28.24 17.46
C ILE A 50 -21.10 29.19 16.56
N ALA A 51 -20.47 29.71 15.50
CA ALA A 51 -21.13 30.61 14.55
C ALA A 51 -22.20 29.90 13.73
N ALA A 52 -21.93 28.67 13.26
CA ALA A 52 -22.88 27.83 12.55
C ALA A 52 -24.12 27.51 13.42
N ASN A 53 -23.92 27.03 14.65
CA ASN A 53 -25.02 26.76 15.59
C ASN A 53 -25.92 27.99 15.87
N ALA A 54 -25.38 29.20 15.76
CA ALA A 54 -26.11 30.44 16.01
C ALA A 54 -26.82 31.00 14.78
N HIS A 55 -26.47 30.49 13.59
CA HIS A 55 -27.05 30.88 12.32
C HIS A 55 -28.11 29.84 11.93
N ALA A 56 -29.23 30.29 11.37
CA ALA A 56 -30.33 29.38 11.07
C ALA A 56 -30.09 28.64 9.75
N GLY A 57 -30.24 27.31 9.79
CA GLY A 57 -30.25 26.46 8.61
C GLY A 57 -28.89 25.88 8.29
N ARG A 58 -28.87 24.90 7.37
CA ARG A 58 -27.68 24.10 7.08
C ARG A 58 -26.51 24.92 6.55
N ASP A 59 -25.48 25.07 7.38
CA ASP A 59 -24.26 25.82 7.09
C ASP A 59 -23.11 24.90 6.63
N GLU A 60 -22.02 25.51 6.18
CA GLU A 60 -20.81 24.82 5.74
C GLU A 60 -19.59 25.32 6.53
N ILE A 61 -18.71 24.42 6.94
CA ILE A 61 -17.39 24.73 7.50
C ILE A 61 -16.32 24.09 6.61
N ILE A 62 -15.37 24.90 6.17
CA ILE A 62 -14.19 24.46 5.40
C ILE A 62 -12.97 24.49 6.31
N VAL A 63 -12.29 23.35 6.43
CA VAL A 63 -11.16 23.13 7.33
C VAL A 63 -9.89 22.88 6.49
N PRO A 64 -8.96 23.85 6.42
CA PRO A 64 -7.67 23.65 5.76
C PRO A 64 -6.85 22.56 6.44
N ALA A 65 -5.90 21.97 5.71
CA ALA A 65 -4.93 21.04 6.28
C ALA A 65 -4.23 21.65 7.52
N GLY A 66 -4.14 20.86 8.59
CA GLY A 66 -3.59 21.33 9.86
C GLY A 66 -3.94 20.41 11.03
N LEU A 67 -3.36 20.70 12.19
CA LEU A 67 -3.64 19.99 13.45
C LEU A 67 -4.45 20.90 14.40
N TYR A 68 -5.74 20.60 14.51
CA TYR A 68 -6.72 21.31 15.34
C TYR A 68 -6.88 20.58 16.67
N THR A 69 -5.97 20.86 17.61
CA THR A 69 -6.06 20.29 18.96
C THR A 69 -7.01 21.10 19.84
N LEU A 70 -8.02 20.45 20.41
CA LEU A 70 -8.92 21.05 21.39
C LEU A 70 -8.15 21.28 22.70
N THR A 71 -7.93 22.54 23.06
CA THR A 71 -7.15 22.96 24.23
C THR A 71 -7.97 23.70 25.26
N VAL A 72 -9.16 24.19 24.90
CA VAL A 72 -10.12 24.77 25.84
C VAL A 72 -10.78 23.63 26.60
N LEU A 73 -10.19 23.24 27.74
CA LEU A 73 -10.68 22.11 28.53
C LEU A 73 -12.02 22.41 29.22
N GLY A 74 -12.92 21.44 29.22
CA GLY A 74 -14.22 21.46 29.86
C GLY A 74 -14.84 20.07 29.89
N LEU A 75 -15.91 19.89 30.65
CA LEU A 75 -16.67 18.64 30.70
C LEU A 75 -18.16 18.95 30.62
N SER A 76 -18.87 18.23 29.75
CA SER A 76 -20.33 18.07 29.77
C SER A 76 -21.10 19.40 29.71
N GLU A 77 -20.80 20.20 28.69
CA GLU A 77 -21.59 21.35 28.27
C GLU A 77 -21.99 21.16 26.80
N ASP A 78 -23.10 21.75 26.36
CA ASP A 78 -23.71 21.49 25.04
C ASP A 78 -23.70 22.76 24.15
N ALA A 79 -22.71 23.64 24.29
CA ALA A 79 -22.63 24.95 23.64
C ALA A 79 -21.28 25.23 22.96
N SER A 80 -20.40 24.23 22.82
CA SER A 80 -19.05 24.36 22.24
C SER A 80 -18.14 25.37 22.94
N ALA A 81 -18.51 25.86 24.12
CA ALA A 81 -17.73 26.82 24.89
C ALA A 81 -16.43 26.24 25.46
N THR A 82 -16.40 24.95 25.80
CA THR A 82 -15.27 24.23 26.40
C THR A 82 -15.39 22.72 26.17
N GLY A 83 -14.28 22.02 26.03
CA GLY A 83 -14.25 20.57 25.86
C GLY A 83 -14.38 20.21 24.38
N ASP A 84 -15.43 19.47 24.06
CA ASP A 84 -15.77 19.03 22.70
C ASP A 84 -16.35 20.15 21.83
N LEU A 85 -16.58 19.82 20.56
CA LEU A 85 -17.31 20.63 19.60
C LEU A 85 -18.74 20.10 19.50
N ASP A 86 -19.66 20.76 20.20
CA ASP A 86 -21.09 20.52 20.15
C ASP A 86 -21.72 21.12 18.89
N ILE A 87 -22.35 20.28 18.08
CA ILE A 87 -23.11 20.65 16.88
C ILE A 87 -24.59 20.48 17.19
N THR A 88 -25.34 21.58 17.09
CA THR A 88 -26.75 21.67 17.50
C THR A 88 -27.67 22.28 16.43
N ASP A 89 -27.12 22.60 15.25
CA ASP A 89 -27.88 22.91 14.04
C ASP A 89 -27.28 22.13 12.86
N ASP A 90 -28.05 22.00 11.79
CA ASP A 90 -27.64 21.27 10.58
C ASP A 90 -26.32 21.85 10.02
N LEU A 91 -25.35 20.99 9.71
CA LEU A 91 -24.00 21.43 9.41
C LEU A 91 -23.23 20.46 8.51
N ASP A 92 -22.56 20.98 7.49
CA ASP A 92 -21.56 20.23 6.74
C ASP A 92 -20.14 20.70 7.09
N ILE A 93 -19.22 19.78 7.34
CA ILE A 93 -17.81 20.06 7.64
C ILE A 93 -16.93 19.33 6.65
N TYR A 94 -16.12 20.07 5.89
CA TYR A 94 -15.26 19.54 4.83
C TYR A 94 -13.78 19.84 5.11
N GLY A 95 -12.92 18.85 4.87
CA GLY A 95 -11.51 19.12 4.59
C GLY A 95 -11.36 19.90 3.28
N GLU A 96 -10.55 20.96 3.28
CA GLU A 96 -10.38 21.85 2.11
C GLU A 96 -9.72 21.13 0.92
N ASP A 97 -8.69 20.32 1.21
CA ASP A 97 -7.87 19.64 0.21
C ASP A 97 -8.02 18.11 0.35
N PRO A 98 -8.52 17.39 -0.67
CA PRO A 98 -8.66 15.93 -0.62
C PRO A 98 -7.31 15.20 -0.51
N THR A 99 -6.20 15.85 -0.86
CA THR A 99 -4.84 15.30 -0.77
C THR A 99 -4.17 15.57 0.58
N SER A 100 -4.71 16.49 1.39
CA SER A 100 -4.14 16.88 2.67
C SER A 100 -5.22 17.00 3.75
N ARG A 101 -5.33 15.94 4.55
CA ARG A 101 -6.42 15.76 5.50
C ARG A 101 -6.20 16.57 6.78
N PRO A 102 -7.11 17.48 7.18
CA PRO A 102 -7.07 18.10 8.50
C PRO A 102 -7.26 17.06 9.60
N VAL A 103 -6.60 17.30 10.74
CA VAL A 103 -6.66 16.45 11.92
C VAL A 103 -7.29 17.24 13.07
N VAL A 104 -8.42 16.77 13.59
CA VAL A 104 -9.04 17.31 14.80
C VAL A 104 -8.78 16.33 15.95
N SER A 105 -8.10 16.81 16.99
CA SER A 105 -7.68 15.99 18.12
C SER A 105 -8.19 16.56 19.44
N ALA A 106 -8.77 15.71 20.29
CA ALA A 106 -9.14 16.12 21.66
C ALA A 106 -8.04 15.82 22.70
N ASN A 107 -6.85 15.38 22.26
CA ASN A 107 -5.68 15.10 23.09
C ASN A 107 -5.97 14.21 24.33
N HIS A 108 -6.93 13.29 24.20
CA HIS A 108 -7.47 12.42 25.25
C HIS A 108 -8.07 13.14 26.47
N GLU A 109 -8.47 14.40 26.33
CA GLU A 109 -9.03 15.17 27.44
C GLU A 109 -10.56 15.34 27.35
N SER A 110 -11.15 15.27 26.16
CA SER A 110 -12.61 15.32 25.92
C SER A 110 -13.01 14.48 24.70
N ARG A 111 -14.29 14.45 24.34
CA ARG A 111 -14.73 14.03 22.99
C ARG A 111 -14.20 15.00 21.93
N VAL A 112 -14.24 14.62 20.66
CA VAL A 112 -13.98 15.56 19.57
C VAL A 112 -15.27 16.27 19.18
N PHE A 113 -16.31 15.50 18.83
CA PHE A 113 -17.61 16.01 18.43
C PHE A 113 -18.75 15.41 19.25
N GLU A 114 -19.72 16.23 19.63
CA GLU A 114 -21.03 15.82 20.12
C GLU A 114 -22.10 16.44 19.22
N ILE A 115 -23.02 15.62 18.71
CA ILE A 115 -24.05 16.02 17.75
C ILE A 115 -25.42 15.74 18.38
N ILE A 116 -26.25 16.78 18.47
CA ILE A 116 -27.51 16.75 19.21
C ILE A 116 -28.60 17.42 18.36
N ASP A 117 -29.66 16.67 18.05
CA ASP A 117 -30.84 17.16 17.29
C ASP A 117 -30.48 17.88 15.97
N ALA A 118 -29.51 17.34 15.21
CA ALA A 118 -28.97 17.96 13.99
C ALA A 118 -28.68 16.95 12.86
N ASP A 119 -28.77 17.41 11.61
CA ASP A 119 -28.32 16.68 10.42
C ASP A 119 -26.92 17.14 10.00
N VAL A 120 -25.92 16.27 10.16
CA VAL A 120 -24.49 16.60 9.96
C VAL A 120 -23.84 15.73 8.90
N LEU A 121 -23.03 16.33 8.02
CA LEU A 121 -22.06 15.62 7.17
C LEU A 121 -20.64 16.04 7.54
N ILE A 122 -19.77 15.08 7.83
CA ILE A 122 -18.34 15.32 7.99
C ILE A 122 -17.63 14.56 6.88
N SER A 123 -16.81 15.26 6.09
CA SER A 123 -16.08 14.66 4.98
C SER A 123 -14.62 15.09 4.91
N GLY A 124 -13.72 14.13 4.69
CA GLY A 124 -12.29 14.43 4.51
C GLY A 124 -11.58 14.90 5.77
N ILE A 125 -11.95 14.40 6.96
CA ILE A 125 -11.37 14.82 8.24
C ILE A 125 -10.88 13.61 9.05
N SER A 126 -9.71 13.76 9.69
CA SER A 126 -9.22 12.83 10.71
C SER A 126 -9.68 13.27 12.11
N ILE A 127 -10.31 12.38 12.85
CA ILE A 127 -10.89 12.59 14.18
C ILE A 127 -10.16 11.64 15.13
N ILE A 128 -9.24 12.20 15.91
CA ILE A 128 -8.28 11.41 16.68
C ILE A 128 -8.22 11.78 18.16
N ASP A 129 -7.65 10.87 18.94
CA ASP A 129 -7.36 11.06 20.36
C ASP A 129 -8.56 11.60 21.16
N GLY A 130 -9.76 11.24 20.71
CA GLY A 130 -10.98 11.46 21.46
C GLY A 130 -10.99 10.65 22.73
N GLY A 131 -11.54 11.23 23.76
CA GLY A 131 -11.92 10.57 24.98
C GLY A 131 -10.82 10.29 26.00
N LYS A 132 -11.26 10.22 27.25
CA LYS A 132 -10.40 10.17 28.44
C LYS A 132 -10.54 8.82 29.14
N THR A 133 -9.41 8.18 29.43
CA THR A 133 -9.38 6.88 30.11
C THR A 133 -10.07 6.93 31.48
N GLY A 134 -11.05 6.06 31.72
CA GLY A 134 -11.66 5.85 33.03
C GLY A 134 -12.92 6.68 33.35
N PHE A 135 -13.50 7.36 32.36
CA PHE A 135 -14.79 8.08 32.49
C PHE A 135 -15.79 7.57 31.45
N GLU A 136 -17.08 7.54 31.79
CA GLU A 136 -18.10 6.80 31.02
C GLU A 136 -18.63 7.50 29.75
N GLU A 137 -18.19 8.71 29.42
CA GLU A 137 -18.94 9.57 28.48
C GLU A 137 -18.16 10.09 27.27
N HIS A 138 -16.91 9.69 27.04
CA HIS A 138 -16.08 10.35 26.02
C HIS A 138 -15.70 9.45 24.84
N SER A 139 -16.56 9.34 23.81
CA SER A 139 -16.21 8.80 22.49
C SER A 139 -15.43 9.81 21.63
N GLY A 140 -14.88 9.40 20.50
CA GLY A 140 -14.39 10.34 19.48
C GLY A 140 -15.54 11.21 18.98
N ILE A 141 -16.63 10.57 18.60
CA ILE A 141 -17.87 11.19 18.15
C ILE A 141 -19.05 10.66 18.97
N ARG A 142 -19.93 11.53 19.43
CA ARG A 142 -21.20 11.15 20.05
C ARG A 142 -22.36 11.73 19.25
N VAL A 143 -23.37 10.91 18.95
CA VAL A 143 -24.52 11.30 18.13
C VAL A 143 -25.80 10.93 18.86
N THR A 144 -26.67 11.92 19.10
CA THR A 144 -27.95 11.74 19.82
C THR A 144 -29.08 12.44 19.07
N ASP A 145 -30.19 11.71 18.84
CA ASP A 145 -31.39 12.24 18.17
C ASP A 145 -31.08 12.92 16.81
N SER A 146 -30.09 12.42 16.07
CA SER A 146 -29.48 13.13 14.93
C SER A 146 -29.29 12.24 13.69
N VAL A 147 -28.89 12.86 12.58
CA VAL A 147 -28.36 12.16 11.40
C VAL A 147 -26.90 12.52 11.21
N LEU A 148 -26.02 11.52 11.07
CA LEU A 148 -24.61 11.73 10.78
C LEU A 148 -24.19 10.99 9.51
N GLY A 149 -23.69 11.74 8.53
CA GLY A 149 -22.90 11.22 7.42
C GLY A 149 -21.39 11.37 7.71
N LEU A 150 -20.64 10.29 7.55
CA LEU A 150 -19.19 10.29 7.51
C LEU A 150 -18.75 9.82 6.13
N ASP A 151 -17.92 10.61 5.47
CA ASP A 151 -17.46 10.34 4.11
C ASP A 151 -15.95 10.59 4.01
N ASN A 152 -15.18 9.56 3.66
CA ASN A 152 -13.73 9.69 3.58
C ASN A 152 -13.13 10.31 4.87
N CYS A 153 -13.47 9.74 6.02
CA CYS A 153 -12.98 10.16 7.34
C CYS A 153 -12.08 9.09 7.97
N ILE A 154 -11.14 9.52 8.81
CA ILE A 154 -10.33 8.62 9.65
C ILE A 154 -10.72 8.85 11.10
N ILE A 155 -11.26 7.83 11.76
CA ILE A 155 -11.63 7.88 13.18
C ILE A 155 -10.66 6.95 13.89
N SER A 156 -9.65 7.50 14.55
CA SER A 156 -8.57 6.67 15.08
C SER A 156 -8.06 7.05 16.46
N SER A 157 -7.51 6.06 17.16
CA SER A 157 -6.93 6.24 18.49
C SER A 157 -7.89 6.81 19.53
N ASN A 158 -9.21 6.78 19.33
CA ASN A 158 -10.16 7.30 20.30
C ASN A 158 -10.39 6.30 21.45
N ARG A 159 -10.79 6.79 22.63
CA ARG A 159 -10.89 6.01 23.87
C ARG A 159 -12.15 6.31 24.66
N ALA A 160 -13.02 5.32 24.86
CA ALA A 160 -14.24 5.48 25.65
C ALA A 160 -14.54 4.27 26.52
N ALA A 161 -15.58 4.38 27.36
CA ALA A 161 -16.20 3.22 27.96
C ALA A 161 -17.03 2.44 26.94
N SER A 162 -17.69 3.11 25.98
CA SER A 162 -18.48 2.47 24.93
C SER A 162 -18.44 3.29 23.66
N GLY A 163 -18.31 2.64 22.50
CA GLY A 163 -18.29 3.32 21.20
C GLY A 163 -17.10 4.27 21.07
N ALA A 164 -15.87 3.77 21.24
CA ALA A 164 -14.71 4.65 21.39
C ALA A 164 -14.46 5.53 20.16
N GLY A 165 -14.60 4.99 18.95
CA GLY A 165 -14.64 5.82 17.74
C GLY A 165 -15.94 6.63 17.67
N LEU A 166 -17.08 5.95 17.71
CA LEU A 166 -18.41 6.56 17.61
C LEU A 166 -19.42 5.88 18.54
N PHE A 167 -20.18 6.70 19.27
CA PHE A 167 -21.35 6.26 20.04
C PHE A 167 -22.62 6.90 19.47
N SER A 168 -23.60 6.08 19.09
CA SER A 168 -24.87 6.53 18.50
C SER A 168 -26.05 6.14 19.39
N ASN A 169 -26.95 7.10 19.64
CA ASN A 169 -28.18 6.90 20.38
C ASN A 169 -29.38 7.52 19.64
N ASN A 170 -30.42 6.74 19.39
CA ASN A 170 -31.64 7.18 18.68
C ASN A 170 -31.35 7.99 17.40
N SER A 171 -30.36 7.55 16.61
CA SER A 171 -29.83 8.33 15.49
C SER A 171 -29.69 7.48 14.21
N SER A 172 -29.47 8.13 13.07
CA SER A 172 -29.16 7.46 11.81
C SER A 172 -27.76 7.81 11.34
N VAL A 173 -26.92 6.80 11.12
CA VAL A 173 -25.50 7.00 10.76
C VAL A 173 -25.20 6.35 9.42
N PHE A 174 -24.54 7.10 8.53
CA PHE A 174 -24.07 6.64 7.22
C PHE A 174 -22.56 6.79 7.16
N ILE A 175 -21.84 5.72 6.86
CA ILE A 175 -20.38 5.68 6.81
C ILE A 175 -19.95 5.22 5.42
N ARG A 176 -19.17 6.04 4.72
CA ARG A 176 -18.66 5.74 3.38
C ARG A 176 -17.18 6.05 3.27
N SER A 177 -16.40 5.15 2.70
CA SER A 177 -14.97 5.33 2.47
C SER A 177 -14.18 5.73 3.73
N CYS A 178 -14.64 5.30 4.91
CA CYS A 178 -14.02 5.67 6.18
C CYS A 178 -13.08 4.59 6.71
N THR A 179 -12.10 5.01 7.50
CA THR A 179 -11.29 4.12 8.34
C THR A 179 -11.61 4.33 9.81
N PHE A 180 -11.95 3.26 10.52
CA PHE A 180 -12.01 3.22 11.97
C PHE A 180 -10.85 2.37 12.48
N SER A 181 -9.83 3.00 13.07
CA SER A 181 -8.60 2.29 13.43
C SER A 181 -8.12 2.52 14.85
N SER A 182 -7.68 1.45 15.52
CA SER A 182 -7.02 1.57 16.84
C SER A 182 -7.85 2.29 17.92
N ASN A 183 -9.19 2.28 17.79
CA ASN A 183 -10.07 2.83 18.82
C ASN A 183 -10.23 1.82 19.96
N PHE A 184 -10.16 2.30 21.19
CA PHE A 184 -10.09 1.47 22.40
C PHE A 184 -11.29 1.71 23.31
N SER A 185 -12.11 0.68 23.50
CA SER A 185 -13.20 0.69 24.47
C SER A 185 -12.89 -0.18 25.68
N SER A 186 -13.07 0.37 26.89
CA SER A 186 -12.94 -0.39 28.14
C SER A 186 -14.13 -1.29 28.46
N SER A 187 -15.25 -1.18 27.72
CA SER A 187 -16.37 -2.12 27.77
C SER A 187 -16.69 -2.63 26.37
N ILE A 188 -17.55 -1.99 25.60
CA ILE A 188 -18.07 -2.52 24.32
C ILE A 188 -17.87 -1.54 23.17
N GLY A 189 -17.83 -2.01 21.92
CA GLY A 189 -17.78 -1.10 20.78
C GLY A 189 -16.47 -0.31 20.70
N GLY A 190 -15.35 -0.95 20.38
CA GLY A 190 -14.09 -0.23 20.17
C GLY A 190 -14.21 0.80 19.06
N GLY A 191 -14.66 0.37 17.88
CA GLY A 191 -15.04 1.26 16.79
C GLY A 191 -16.35 1.98 17.09
N ILE A 192 -17.47 1.24 17.11
CA ILE A 192 -18.83 1.79 17.17
C ILE A 192 -19.66 1.07 18.24
N ALA A 193 -20.45 1.83 18.99
CA ALA A 193 -21.54 1.29 19.80
C ALA A 193 -22.87 1.97 19.43
N LEU A 194 -23.91 1.15 19.25
CA LEU A 194 -25.24 1.60 18.82
C LEU A 194 -26.31 1.29 19.87
N LEU A 195 -27.16 2.29 20.13
CA LEU A 195 -28.37 2.19 20.93
C LEU A 195 -29.54 2.80 20.15
N ASP A 196 -30.61 2.02 19.94
CA ASP A 196 -31.86 2.46 19.30
C ASP A 196 -31.66 3.24 17.98
N SER A 197 -30.61 2.95 17.24
CA SER A 197 -30.14 3.68 16.05
C SER A 197 -30.28 2.87 14.75
N SER A 198 -29.85 3.46 13.62
CA SER A 198 -29.57 2.74 12.37
C SER A 198 -28.16 3.07 11.86
N LEU A 199 -27.51 2.11 11.22
CA LEU A 199 -26.16 2.26 10.67
C LEU A 199 -26.06 1.63 9.28
N GLU A 200 -25.57 2.39 8.31
CA GLU A 200 -25.16 1.89 6.99
C GLU A 200 -23.67 2.14 6.77
N ILE A 201 -22.93 1.10 6.40
CA ILE A 201 -21.50 1.15 6.11
C ILE A 201 -21.27 0.66 4.68
N VAL A 202 -20.51 1.44 3.91
CA VAL A 202 -20.09 1.11 2.54
C VAL A 202 -18.61 1.41 2.35
N ASN A 203 -17.85 0.54 1.70
CA ASN A 203 -16.43 0.77 1.32
C ASN A 203 -15.56 1.25 2.47
N SER A 204 -15.76 0.73 3.67
CA SER A 204 -15.07 1.24 4.86
C SER A 204 -14.26 0.14 5.52
N THR A 205 -13.13 0.53 6.09
CA THR A 205 -12.22 -0.36 6.83
C THR A 205 -12.34 -0.14 8.33
N PHE A 206 -12.50 -1.22 9.08
CA PHE A 206 -12.43 -1.26 10.53
C PHE A 206 -11.27 -2.14 10.93
N ASN A 207 -10.22 -1.56 11.52
CA ASN A 207 -9.04 -2.33 11.85
C ASN A 207 -8.42 -2.04 13.22
N LYS A 208 -7.91 -3.08 13.88
CA LYS A 208 -7.19 -2.92 15.16
C LYS A 208 -8.00 -2.21 16.25
N ASN A 209 -9.33 -2.19 16.16
CA ASN A 209 -10.17 -1.66 17.22
C ASN A 209 -10.23 -2.67 18.36
N PHE A 210 -10.34 -2.19 19.60
CA PHE A 210 -10.33 -3.02 20.79
C PHE A 210 -11.58 -2.78 21.63
N GLY A 211 -12.26 -3.86 22.02
CA GLY A 211 -13.42 -3.82 22.93
C GLY A 211 -13.32 -4.88 24.01
N HIS A 212 -13.17 -4.48 25.27
CA HIS A 212 -12.90 -5.42 26.37
C HIS A 212 -14.01 -6.47 26.63
N GLN A 213 -15.27 -6.15 26.37
CA GLN A 213 -16.46 -6.96 26.68
C GLN A 213 -17.27 -7.34 25.44
N GLY A 214 -16.80 -6.99 24.24
CA GLY A 214 -17.38 -7.40 22.95
C GLY A 214 -17.59 -6.31 21.92
N GLY A 215 -17.72 -6.74 20.66
CA GLY A 215 -17.98 -5.88 19.51
C GLY A 215 -16.84 -4.89 19.27
N ALA A 216 -15.61 -5.39 19.15
CA ALA A 216 -14.46 -4.49 19.09
C ALA A 216 -14.52 -3.56 17.87
N ALA A 217 -15.03 -4.00 16.72
CA ALA A 217 -15.40 -3.07 15.66
C ALA A 217 -16.80 -2.48 15.89
N ILE A 218 -17.84 -3.31 16.04
CA ILE A 218 -19.22 -2.85 16.18
C ILE A 218 -19.95 -3.62 17.29
N TYR A 219 -20.54 -2.89 18.22
CA TYR A 219 -21.51 -3.39 19.18
C TYR A 219 -22.92 -2.85 18.88
N ASN A 220 -23.90 -3.75 18.75
CA ASN A 220 -25.29 -3.43 18.44
C ASN A 220 -26.25 -3.82 19.59
N SER A 221 -26.79 -2.84 20.31
CA SER A 221 -27.74 -3.09 21.41
C SER A 221 -29.18 -3.28 20.92
N SER A 222 -29.62 -2.43 19.99
CA SER A 222 -31.01 -2.36 19.53
C SER A 222 -31.12 -1.56 18.23
N SER A 223 -30.32 -1.91 17.23
CA SER A 223 -30.22 -1.16 15.97
C SER A 223 -30.25 -2.05 14.72
N GLU A 224 -30.64 -1.47 13.59
CA GLU A 224 -30.45 -2.10 12.28
C GLU A 224 -29.08 -1.69 11.72
N VAL A 225 -28.25 -2.66 11.35
CA VAL A 225 -26.92 -2.44 10.77
C VAL A 225 -26.85 -3.04 9.39
N LYS A 226 -26.37 -2.26 8.43
CA LYS A 226 -26.17 -2.62 7.02
C LYS A 226 -24.70 -2.45 6.65
N ILE A 227 -24.09 -3.49 6.12
CA ILE A 227 -22.66 -3.51 5.78
C ILE A 227 -22.53 -3.99 4.33
N SER A 228 -21.89 -3.18 3.50
CA SER A 228 -21.63 -3.48 2.10
C SER A 228 -20.16 -3.22 1.78
N ASN A 229 -19.51 -4.14 1.06
CA ASN A 229 -18.19 -3.90 0.47
C ASN A 229 -17.21 -3.33 1.49
N SER A 230 -17.05 -3.99 2.64
CA SER A 230 -16.30 -3.42 3.77
C SER A 230 -15.34 -4.45 4.36
N THR A 231 -14.25 -3.97 4.96
CA THR A 231 -13.19 -4.83 5.52
C THR A 231 -13.09 -4.65 7.03
N PHE A 232 -13.24 -5.73 7.79
CA PHE A 232 -13.07 -5.79 9.24
C PHE A 232 -11.87 -6.68 9.56
N ALA A 233 -10.74 -6.10 9.96
CA ALA A 233 -9.48 -6.81 10.14
C ALA A 233 -8.83 -6.54 11.50
N ASP A 234 -8.41 -7.58 12.21
CA ASP A 234 -7.67 -7.47 13.49
C ASP A 234 -8.39 -6.70 14.59
N ASN A 235 -9.72 -6.73 14.60
CA ASN A 235 -10.47 -6.13 15.70
C ASN A 235 -10.52 -7.14 16.84
N ILE A 236 -10.10 -6.74 18.04
CA ILE A 236 -9.84 -7.66 19.15
C ILE A 236 -10.82 -7.41 20.28
N ALA A 237 -11.57 -8.44 20.66
CA ALA A 237 -12.39 -8.44 21.86
C ALA A 237 -11.99 -9.59 22.78
N ASN A 238 -11.85 -9.32 24.08
CA ASN A 238 -11.55 -10.39 25.03
C ASN A 238 -12.75 -11.34 25.19
N PHE A 239 -12.47 -12.57 25.62
CA PHE A 239 -13.47 -13.57 26.05
C PHE A 239 -14.43 -14.03 24.94
N SER A 240 -13.96 -14.13 23.70
CA SER A 240 -14.80 -14.58 22.58
C SER A 240 -16.01 -13.70 22.33
N ALA A 241 -15.91 -12.41 22.64
CA ALA A 241 -17.05 -11.50 22.61
C ALA A 241 -17.24 -10.81 21.24
N GLY A 242 -16.70 -11.37 20.15
CA GLY A 242 -16.87 -10.85 18.80
C GLY A 242 -15.88 -9.71 18.52
N GLY A 243 -14.78 -10.03 17.85
CA GLY A 243 -13.78 -9.05 17.41
C GLY A 243 -14.37 -8.05 16.43
N ALA A 244 -15.04 -8.52 15.38
CA ALA A 244 -15.75 -7.65 14.45
C ALA A 244 -17.13 -7.24 14.97
N LEU A 245 -18.05 -8.21 15.14
CA LEU A 245 -19.46 -7.91 15.40
C LEU A 245 -19.94 -8.52 16.72
N ASN A 246 -20.72 -7.75 17.47
CA ASN A 246 -21.44 -8.23 18.64
C ASN A 246 -22.84 -7.62 18.71
N ALA A 247 -23.81 -8.41 19.17
CA ALA A 247 -25.16 -7.94 19.47
C ALA A 247 -25.55 -8.25 20.91
N ALA A 248 -26.37 -7.39 21.51
CA ALA A 248 -27.06 -7.73 22.76
C ALA A 248 -27.94 -8.99 22.61
N LEU A 249 -28.21 -9.69 23.71
CA LEU A 249 -29.02 -10.92 23.69
C LEU A 249 -30.47 -10.66 23.24
N SER A 250 -31.03 -11.64 22.51
CA SER A 250 -32.35 -11.63 21.85
C SER A 250 -33.51 -10.98 22.66
N GLY A 251 -34.23 -10.05 22.02
CA GLY A 251 -35.40 -9.35 22.58
C GLY A 251 -35.67 -7.95 22.00
N THR A 252 -34.71 -7.38 21.26
CA THR A 252 -34.75 -6.09 20.54
C THR A 252 -34.47 -6.28 19.05
N VAL A 253 -34.67 -5.26 18.21
CA VAL A 253 -34.20 -5.29 16.80
C VAL A 253 -32.70 -5.02 16.83
N ASN A 254 -31.86 -6.04 16.65
CA ASN A 254 -30.40 -5.90 16.62
C ASN A 254 -29.77 -6.77 15.53
N THR A 255 -30.17 -6.48 14.29
CA THR A 255 -29.82 -7.27 13.11
C THR A 255 -28.68 -6.64 12.31
N PHE A 256 -27.84 -7.49 11.75
CA PHE A 256 -26.80 -7.15 10.78
C PHE A 256 -27.19 -7.74 9.42
N THR A 257 -27.29 -6.89 8.39
CA THR A 257 -27.44 -7.31 7.00
C THR A 257 -26.13 -7.04 6.27
N ILE A 258 -25.54 -8.08 5.67
CA ILE A 258 -24.14 -8.04 5.23
C ILE A 258 -24.03 -8.54 3.78
N LYS A 259 -23.30 -7.79 2.94
CA LYS A 259 -22.98 -8.16 1.55
C LYS A 259 -21.54 -7.78 1.21
N GLY A 260 -20.86 -8.59 0.41
CA GLY A 260 -19.60 -8.17 -0.22
C GLY A 260 -18.48 -7.86 0.77
N SER A 261 -18.51 -8.36 2.02
CA SER A 261 -17.62 -7.87 3.09
C SER A 261 -16.66 -8.92 3.63
N ILE A 262 -15.47 -8.48 4.06
CA ILE A 262 -14.40 -9.29 4.65
C ILE A 262 -14.42 -9.15 6.18
N PHE A 263 -14.30 -10.28 6.88
CA PHE A 263 -14.07 -10.36 8.32
C PHE A 263 -12.87 -11.26 8.59
N THR A 264 -11.81 -10.75 9.21
CA THR A 264 -10.62 -11.55 9.49
C THR A 264 -9.84 -11.06 10.70
N GLU A 265 -9.00 -11.94 11.21
CA GLU A 265 -8.01 -11.67 12.26
C GLU A 265 -6.65 -12.14 11.72
N ILE A 266 -5.69 -11.23 11.64
CA ILE A 266 -4.32 -11.52 11.24
C ILE A 266 -3.46 -11.60 12.51
N GLY A 267 -3.07 -12.82 12.87
CA GLY A 267 -1.93 -13.07 13.76
C GLY A 267 -2.18 -13.05 15.26
N LEU A 268 -3.06 -13.89 15.81
CA LEU A 268 -2.98 -14.32 17.21
C LEU A 268 -3.14 -15.85 17.35
N GLU A 269 -2.06 -16.50 17.79
CA GLU A 269 -1.96 -17.96 18.01
C GLU A 269 -2.53 -18.44 19.36
N ASP A 270 -3.07 -17.58 20.21
CA ASP A 270 -3.55 -17.98 21.54
C ASP A 270 -4.71 -17.08 22.00
N ASP A 271 -5.94 -17.43 21.59
CA ASP A 271 -7.08 -17.66 22.48
C ASP A 271 -8.38 -17.75 21.65
N ALA A 272 -9.43 -18.28 22.27
CA ALA A 272 -10.71 -18.64 21.67
C ALA A 272 -11.56 -17.46 21.14
N ASP A 273 -10.96 -16.40 20.61
CA ASP A 273 -11.69 -15.24 20.12
C ASP A 273 -12.41 -15.56 18.80
N THR A 274 -13.56 -14.93 18.60
CA THR A 274 -14.46 -15.16 17.46
C THR A 274 -14.66 -13.84 16.75
N LEU A 275 -14.78 -13.86 15.42
CA LEU A 275 -15.08 -12.66 14.65
C LEU A 275 -16.43 -12.06 15.04
N CYS A 276 -17.43 -12.91 15.26
CA CYS A 276 -18.78 -12.52 15.58
C CYS A 276 -19.32 -13.24 16.81
N SER A 277 -19.92 -12.47 17.72
CA SER A 277 -20.64 -12.97 18.90
C SER A 277 -22.08 -12.49 18.82
N VAL A 278 -22.87 -13.25 18.07
CA VAL A 278 -24.26 -12.96 17.70
C VAL A 278 -25.07 -14.26 17.66
N ASP A 279 -26.38 -14.18 17.77
CA ASP A 279 -27.30 -15.28 17.50
C ASP A 279 -27.53 -15.43 15.98
N SER A 280 -27.81 -16.65 15.51
CA SER A 280 -27.95 -16.94 14.08
C SER A 280 -29.09 -16.18 13.38
N ASP A 281 -30.10 -15.72 14.11
CA ASP A 281 -31.21 -14.92 13.59
C ASP A 281 -30.91 -13.41 13.55
N GLN A 282 -29.76 -12.99 14.09
CA GLN A 282 -29.30 -11.60 14.05
C GLN A 282 -28.46 -11.29 12.80
N ILE A 283 -28.01 -12.30 12.06
CA ILE A 283 -27.28 -12.13 10.80
C ILE A 283 -28.18 -12.45 9.60
N ILE A 284 -28.24 -11.53 8.66
CA ILE A 284 -28.85 -11.69 7.35
C ILE A 284 -27.74 -11.55 6.30
N SER A 285 -27.20 -12.68 5.84
CA SER A 285 -26.20 -12.67 4.77
C SER A 285 -26.88 -12.53 3.39
N MET A 286 -26.44 -11.54 2.62
CA MET A 286 -26.86 -11.30 1.23
C MET A 286 -25.85 -11.82 0.20
N GLY A 287 -24.83 -12.57 0.64
CA GLY A 287 -23.85 -13.18 -0.24
C GLY A 287 -22.56 -12.40 -0.41
N TYR A 288 -21.57 -13.11 -0.96
CA TYR A 288 -20.25 -12.60 -1.30
C TYR A 288 -19.49 -12.08 -0.08
N ASN A 289 -19.67 -12.72 1.08
CA ASN A 289 -18.93 -12.38 2.28
C ASN A 289 -17.83 -13.41 2.53
N ILE A 290 -16.68 -12.97 3.04
CA ILE A 290 -15.59 -13.85 3.47
C ILE A 290 -15.35 -13.66 4.96
N ALA A 291 -15.27 -14.76 5.70
CA ALA A 291 -14.88 -14.74 7.10
C ALA A 291 -13.79 -15.79 7.35
N SER A 292 -12.71 -15.42 8.04
CA SER A 292 -11.64 -16.36 8.39
C SER A 292 -12.08 -17.45 9.38
N ASP A 293 -13.21 -17.26 10.07
CA ASP A 293 -13.85 -18.26 10.92
C ASP A 293 -15.33 -18.50 10.54
N ASN A 294 -16.03 -19.32 11.34
CA ASN A 294 -17.44 -19.68 11.12
C ASN A 294 -18.43 -18.95 12.07
N SER A 295 -17.96 -17.99 12.85
CA SER A 295 -18.74 -17.38 13.94
C SER A 295 -19.81 -16.40 13.45
N CYS A 296 -19.65 -15.84 12.24
CA CYS A 296 -20.54 -14.83 11.67
C CYS A 296 -21.81 -15.38 10.99
N TYR A 297 -22.09 -16.69 11.04
CA TYR A 297 -23.30 -17.30 10.46
C TYR A 297 -23.58 -16.92 9.00
N LEU A 298 -22.52 -16.76 8.20
CA LEU A 298 -22.62 -16.50 6.76
C LEU A 298 -23.16 -17.76 6.07
N THR A 299 -24.39 -17.69 5.58
CA THR A 299 -25.17 -18.86 5.11
C THR A 299 -25.61 -18.75 3.66
N HIS A 300 -25.33 -17.64 2.98
CA HIS A 300 -25.65 -17.50 1.58
C HIS A 300 -24.74 -18.38 0.73
N ALA A 301 -25.22 -18.85 -0.43
CA ALA A 301 -24.50 -19.82 -1.25
C ALA A 301 -23.17 -19.30 -1.84
N THR A 302 -22.99 -17.98 -1.87
CA THR A 302 -21.79 -17.30 -2.38
C THR A 302 -20.88 -16.80 -1.26
N ASP A 303 -21.19 -17.11 0.01
CA ASP A 303 -20.30 -16.80 1.13
C ASP A 303 -19.16 -17.82 1.24
N LEU A 304 -18.03 -17.38 1.79
CA LEU A 304 -16.86 -18.20 2.11
C LEU A 304 -16.55 -18.14 3.62
N PRO A 305 -17.36 -18.78 4.48
CA PRO A 305 -17.06 -18.88 5.91
C PRO A 305 -15.89 -19.84 6.19
N GLY A 306 -15.09 -19.53 7.20
CA GLY A 306 -13.89 -20.31 7.55
C GLY A 306 -12.80 -20.28 6.47
N THR A 307 -12.75 -19.22 5.67
CA THR A 307 -11.81 -19.05 4.56
C THR A 307 -10.93 -17.84 4.82
N ASP A 308 -9.61 -18.03 4.75
CA ASP A 308 -8.66 -16.92 4.84
C ASP A 308 -8.84 -16.00 3.61
N PRO A 309 -9.16 -14.70 3.79
CA PRO A 309 -9.29 -13.78 2.69
C PRO A 309 -7.95 -13.36 2.06
N GLN A 310 -6.79 -13.72 2.63
CA GLN A 310 -5.47 -13.35 2.11
C GLN A 310 -5.36 -11.85 1.82
N ILE A 311 -5.52 -11.02 2.85
CA ILE A 311 -5.37 -9.55 2.74
C ILE A 311 -4.01 -9.13 3.30
N SER A 312 -3.51 -7.97 2.90
CA SER A 312 -2.19 -7.46 3.31
C SER A 312 -2.03 -7.39 4.82
N ASP A 313 -0.86 -7.77 5.36
CA ASP A 313 -0.55 -7.63 6.80
C ASP A 313 -0.27 -6.15 7.17
N ALA A 314 0.38 -5.44 6.25
CA ALA A 314 0.66 -4.02 6.37
C ALA A 314 -0.58 -3.20 5.99
N LEU A 315 -0.79 -2.10 6.72
CA LEU A 315 -1.78 -1.10 6.33
C LEU A 315 -1.20 -0.27 5.17
N ILE A 316 -1.91 -0.24 4.05
CA ILE A 316 -1.57 0.66 2.94
C ILE A 316 -1.84 2.10 3.44
N ASN A 317 -0.83 2.97 3.34
CA ASN A 317 -0.84 4.34 3.87
C ASN A 317 -1.26 4.45 5.36
N ASN A 318 -1.07 3.41 6.18
CA ASN A 318 -1.57 3.32 7.56
C ASN A 318 -3.10 3.43 7.71
N GLN A 319 -3.88 3.21 6.64
CA GLN A 319 -5.32 3.51 6.62
C GLN A 319 -6.21 2.31 6.28
N PHE A 320 -5.83 1.45 5.35
CA PHE A 320 -6.70 0.37 4.85
C PHE A 320 -5.92 -0.90 4.53
N ARG A 321 -6.65 -1.98 4.23
CA ARG A 321 -6.13 -3.33 3.92
C ARG A 321 -6.76 -3.79 2.61
N GLY A 322 -5.92 -4.19 1.65
CA GLY A 322 -6.36 -4.72 0.36
C GLY A 322 -6.14 -6.23 0.27
N PRO A 323 -6.92 -6.94 -0.57
CA PRO A 323 -6.58 -8.31 -0.99
C PRO A 323 -5.16 -8.43 -1.56
N LEU A 324 -4.46 -9.52 -1.25
CA LEU A 324 -3.16 -9.86 -1.85
C LEU A 324 -3.34 -10.62 -3.16
N PRO A 325 -2.28 -10.74 -3.98
CA PRO A 325 -2.31 -11.52 -5.22
C PRO A 325 -2.83 -12.95 -4.95
N GLY A 326 -3.76 -13.42 -5.78
CA GLY A 326 -4.38 -14.75 -5.63
C GLY A 326 -5.42 -14.89 -4.52
N SER A 327 -5.79 -13.79 -3.85
CA SER A 327 -6.85 -13.78 -2.83
C SER A 327 -8.19 -14.27 -3.38
N PRO A 328 -8.98 -15.06 -2.60
CA PRO A 328 -10.35 -15.42 -2.97
C PRO A 328 -11.34 -14.25 -2.95
N ALA A 329 -10.91 -13.06 -2.52
CA ALA A 329 -11.69 -11.84 -2.53
C ALA A 329 -11.67 -11.13 -3.89
N ILE A 330 -10.63 -11.35 -4.69
CA ILE A 330 -10.41 -10.66 -5.97
C ILE A 330 -11.42 -11.18 -7.00
N ASP A 331 -12.05 -10.27 -7.74
CA ASP A 331 -13.02 -10.53 -8.82
C ASP A 331 -14.19 -11.44 -8.41
N ALA A 332 -14.52 -11.51 -7.13
CA ALA A 332 -15.43 -12.51 -6.60
C ALA A 332 -16.93 -12.14 -6.75
N ILE A 333 -17.25 -10.87 -7.03
CA ILE A 333 -18.62 -10.37 -7.15
C ILE A 333 -18.94 -10.03 -8.61
N PRO A 334 -19.89 -10.73 -9.26
CA PRO A 334 -20.33 -10.36 -10.61
C PRO A 334 -20.85 -8.92 -10.68
N ILE A 335 -20.60 -8.21 -11.79
CA ILE A 335 -21.01 -6.80 -11.97
C ILE A 335 -22.48 -6.48 -11.65
N ALA A 336 -23.40 -7.42 -11.91
CA ALA A 336 -24.83 -7.24 -11.62
C ALA A 336 -25.13 -7.18 -10.11
N ASP A 337 -24.24 -7.74 -9.31
CA ASP A 337 -24.33 -7.85 -7.85
C ASP A 337 -23.37 -6.91 -7.12
N CYS A 338 -22.58 -6.11 -7.85
CA CYS A 338 -21.72 -5.02 -7.34
C CYS A 338 -22.54 -3.84 -6.79
N THR A 339 -23.26 -4.09 -5.71
CA THR A 339 -24.19 -3.13 -5.11
C THR A 339 -24.09 -3.17 -3.59
N THR A 340 -24.61 -2.13 -2.96
CA THR A 340 -24.96 -2.18 -1.53
C THR A 340 -25.99 -3.28 -1.24
N VAL A 341 -26.20 -3.57 0.04
CA VAL A 341 -27.30 -4.45 0.52
C VAL A 341 -28.69 -3.99 0.03
N GLU A 342 -28.88 -2.69 -0.22
CA GLU A 342 -30.13 -2.13 -0.76
C GLU A 342 -30.21 -2.20 -2.29
N GLY A 343 -29.20 -2.75 -2.97
CA GLY A 343 -29.16 -2.85 -4.43
C GLY A 343 -28.72 -1.57 -5.14
N PHE A 344 -28.16 -0.59 -4.43
CA PHE A 344 -27.61 0.61 -5.05
C PHE A 344 -26.21 0.32 -5.62
N PRO A 345 -25.92 0.67 -6.88
CA PRO A 345 -24.57 0.56 -7.44
C PRO A 345 -23.58 1.39 -6.63
N VAL A 346 -22.37 0.86 -6.47
CA VAL A 346 -21.25 1.54 -5.81
C VAL A 346 -20.23 1.86 -6.89
N GLY A 347 -19.97 3.15 -7.14
CA GLY A 347 -19.16 3.57 -8.30
C GLY A 347 -17.66 3.66 -8.07
N TYR A 348 -17.25 3.81 -6.81
CA TYR A 348 -15.86 3.91 -6.37
C TYR A 348 -15.71 3.18 -5.04
N ASP A 349 -14.53 2.69 -4.72
CA ASP A 349 -14.19 2.00 -3.47
C ASP A 349 -13.72 2.98 -2.37
N GLN A 350 -13.00 2.49 -1.35
CA GLN A 350 -12.50 3.34 -0.27
C GLN A 350 -11.40 4.33 -0.72
N VAL A 351 -10.64 3.99 -1.75
CA VAL A 351 -9.44 4.73 -2.20
C VAL A 351 -9.67 5.46 -3.51
N ASP A 352 -10.94 5.68 -3.84
CA ASP A 352 -11.40 6.32 -5.08
C ASP A 352 -11.05 5.54 -6.36
N THR A 353 -10.80 4.22 -6.25
CA THR A 353 -10.68 3.32 -7.40
C THR A 353 -12.08 3.01 -7.95
N PRO A 354 -12.32 3.06 -9.28
CA PRO A 354 -13.60 2.68 -9.88
C PRO A 354 -14.04 1.27 -9.45
N ARG A 355 -15.32 1.10 -9.12
CA ARG A 355 -15.89 -0.19 -8.73
C ARG A 355 -16.99 -0.60 -9.72
N PRO A 356 -16.84 -1.69 -10.48
CA PRO A 356 -15.65 -2.57 -10.59
C PRO A 356 -14.48 -1.97 -11.36
N THR A 357 -13.27 -2.50 -11.12
CA THR A 357 -12.17 -2.53 -12.09
C THR A 357 -12.34 -3.78 -12.95
N GLY A 358 -12.53 -3.62 -14.27
CA GLY A 358 -12.82 -4.77 -15.15
C GLY A 358 -14.27 -5.29 -15.06
N SER A 359 -14.42 -6.63 -14.96
CA SER A 359 -15.71 -7.32 -15.18
C SER A 359 -16.45 -7.73 -13.90
N ASN A 360 -15.74 -7.82 -12.78
CA ASN A 360 -16.26 -8.18 -11.46
C ASN A 360 -15.74 -7.19 -10.42
N CYS A 361 -16.32 -7.22 -9.21
CA CYS A 361 -15.85 -6.45 -8.07
C CYS A 361 -15.19 -7.38 -7.05
N ASP A 362 -14.28 -6.81 -6.31
CA ASP A 362 -13.68 -7.43 -5.15
C ASP A 362 -14.61 -7.42 -3.94
N ILE A 363 -14.47 -8.45 -3.11
CA ILE A 363 -15.06 -8.47 -1.76
C ILE A 363 -14.19 -7.59 -0.85
N GLY A 364 -14.83 -6.77 -0.01
CA GLY A 364 -14.15 -5.86 0.91
C GLY A 364 -14.18 -4.40 0.46
N ALA A 365 -13.42 -3.56 1.17
CA ALA A 365 -13.44 -2.11 1.01
C ALA A 365 -12.68 -1.58 -0.22
N ILE A 366 -11.81 -2.39 -0.80
CA ILE A 366 -10.86 -2.01 -1.87
C ILE A 366 -11.12 -2.86 -3.11
N GLU A 367 -10.95 -2.25 -4.28
CA GLU A 367 -10.77 -2.90 -5.58
C GLU A 367 -9.28 -2.92 -5.93
N VAL A 368 -8.73 -4.10 -6.17
CA VAL A 368 -7.38 -4.30 -6.68
C VAL A 368 -7.41 -4.13 -8.21
N ASN A 369 -6.40 -3.45 -8.74
CA ASN A 369 -6.28 -3.13 -10.17
C ASN A 369 -4.82 -3.27 -10.66
N ASP A 370 -3.98 -3.84 -9.82
CA ASP A 370 -2.55 -4.09 -9.97
C ASP A 370 -2.35 -5.34 -9.09
N SER A 371 -2.41 -6.49 -9.75
CA SER A 371 -2.67 -7.78 -9.11
C SER A 371 -1.42 -8.41 -8.53
N ASP A 372 -0.21 -7.96 -8.89
CA ASP A 372 1.08 -8.38 -8.32
C ASP A 372 1.88 -7.25 -7.65
N TYR A 373 1.41 -5.99 -7.76
CA TYR A 373 1.96 -4.79 -7.12
C TYR A 373 3.32 -4.35 -7.65
N ASP A 374 3.60 -4.60 -8.92
CA ASP A 374 4.81 -4.15 -9.61
C ASP A 374 4.75 -2.67 -10.03
N GLY A 375 3.56 -2.05 -9.99
CA GLY A 375 3.32 -0.66 -10.36
C GLY A 375 2.70 -0.45 -11.74
N ILE A 376 2.40 -1.53 -12.46
CA ILE A 376 1.59 -1.57 -13.67
C ILE A 376 0.18 -2.06 -13.30
N SER A 377 -0.85 -1.55 -13.97
CA SER A 377 -2.21 -2.08 -13.74
C SER A 377 -2.44 -3.33 -14.56
N ASP A 378 -3.30 -4.27 -14.11
CA ASP A 378 -3.66 -5.48 -14.87
C ASP A 378 -4.08 -5.17 -16.32
N SER A 379 -4.71 -4.00 -16.52
CA SER A 379 -5.12 -3.54 -17.84
C SER A 379 -3.98 -2.99 -18.70
N ASP A 380 -2.98 -2.35 -18.08
CA ASP A 380 -1.79 -1.88 -18.77
C ASP A 380 -0.84 -3.07 -19.06
N GLU A 381 -0.78 -4.07 -18.18
CA GLU A 381 -0.06 -5.33 -18.40
C GLU A 381 -0.65 -6.13 -19.56
N ASP A 382 -1.98 -6.22 -19.65
CA ASP A 382 -2.67 -6.80 -20.83
C ASP A 382 -2.26 -6.10 -22.15
N ASP A 383 -2.03 -4.78 -22.12
CA ASP A 383 -1.63 -3.97 -23.27
C ASP A 383 -0.11 -4.10 -23.57
N LEU A 384 0.73 -4.28 -22.55
CA LEU A 384 2.18 -4.51 -22.66
C LEU A 384 2.50 -5.97 -23.03
N GLY A 385 1.63 -6.91 -22.65
CA GLY A 385 1.76 -8.35 -22.83
C GLY A 385 2.45 -9.08 -21.67
N THR A 386 2.71 -8.40 -20.55
CA THR A 386 3.26 -8.97 -19.31
C THR A 386 2.16 -9.77 -18.58
N ASP A 387 2.50 -10.56 -17.56
CA ASP A 387 1.51 -11.36 -16.81
C ASP A 387 1.00 -10.59 -15.57
N PRO A 388 -0.31 -10.25 -15.48
CA PRO A 388 -0.89 -9.52 -14.35
C PRO A 388 -0.74 -10.11 -12.94
N PHE A 389 -0.07 -11.24 -12.81
CA PHE A 389 0.13 -11.93 -11.55
C PHE A 389 1.60 -12.28 -11.31
N ASP A 390 2.51 -11.76 -12.14
CA ASP A 390 3.93 -12.02 -12.10
C ASP A 390 4.72 -10.71 -12.28
N ALA A 391 5.18 -10.16 -11.15
CA ALA A 391 5.77 -8.84 -11.09
C ALA A 391 7.11 -8.68 -11.84
N ASP A 392 7.68 -9.78 -12.36
CA ASP A 392 8.98 -9.89 -13.03
C ASP A 392 8.84 -10.99 -14.11
N THR A 393 8.45 -10.58 -15.32
CA THR A 393 7.98 -11.46 -16.40
C THR A 393 9.11 -12.33 -16.98
N ASP A 394 10.37 -11.89 -16.92
CA ASP A 394 11.53 -12.63 -17.43
C ASP A 394 12.46 -13.22 -16.37
N ASP A 395 12.08 -13.07 -15.08
CA ASP A 395 12.73 -13.63 -13.90
C ASP A 395 14.19 -13.14 -13.71
N ASP A 396 14.50 -11.90 -14.09
CA ASP A 396 15.86 -11.34 -14.02
C ASP A 396 16.18 -10.65 -12.69
N GLY A 397 15.16 -10.35 -11.88
CA GLY A 397 15.26 -9.68 -10.58
C GLY A 397 14.85 -8.21 -10.58
N LEU A 398 14.47 -7.64 -11.72
CA LEU A 398 13.88 -6.32 -11.88
C LEU A 398 12.39 -6.48 -12.25
N ASN A 399 11.52 -5.72 -11.58
CA ASN A 399 10.09 -5.85 -11.82
C ASN A 399 9.65 -5.14 -13.11
N ASP A 400 8.63 -5.63 -13.81
CA ASP A 400 8.15 -5.07 -15.09
C ASP A 400 7.84 -3.57 -14.99
N GLY A 401 7.21 -3.16 -13.88
CA GLY A 401 6.96 -1.75 -13.58
C GLY A 401 8.21 -0.88 -13.47
N ASP A 402 9.29 -1.39 -12.89
CA ASP A 402 10.57 -0.69 -12.81
C ASP A 402 11.26 -0.67 -14.18
N GLU A 403 11.18 -1.77 -14.94
CA GLU A 403 11.70 -1.87 -16.30
C GLU A 403 11.06 -0.87 -17.25
N VAL A 404 9.73 -0.74 -17.23
CA VAL A 404 9.01 0.27 -18.00
C VAL A 404 9.46 1.69 -17.64
N VAL A 405 9.82 1.93 -16.38
CA VAL A 405 10.30 3.24 -15.89
C VAL A 405 11.72 3.53 -16.37
N ILE A 406 12.63 2.57 -16.29
CA ILE A 406 14.04 2.76 -16.68
C ILE A 406 14.29 2.55 -18.18
N GLY A 407 13.37 1.88 -18.87
CA GLY A 407 13.34 1.68 -20.32
C GLY A 407 13.96 0.38 -20.83
N THR A 408 14.16 -0.61 -19.96
CA THR A 408 14.52 -2.00 -20.30
C THR A 408 13.29 -2.75 -20.86
N ASP A 409 13.47 -3.98 -21.34
CA ASP A 409 12.43 -4.80 -21.96
C ASP A 409 11.96 -5.92 -21.01
N PRO A 410 10.71 -5.91 -20.49
CA PRO A 410 10.18 -6.93 -19.56
C PRO A 410 10.11 -8.38 -20.05
N PHE A 411 10.73 -8.68 -21.19
CA PHE A 411 10.80 -10.01 -21.78
C PHE A 411 12.23 -10.40 -22.17
N ASP A 412 13.21 -9.55 -21.86
CA ASP A 412 14.62 -9.76 -22.18
C ASP A 412 15.50 -9.46 -20.95
N PRO A 413 15.98 -10.51 -20.25
CA PRO A 413 16.62 -10.36 -18.93
C PRO A 413 18.02 -9.72 -18.98
N ASP A 414 18.44 -9.18 -20.14
CA ASP A 414 19.75 -8.60 -20.47
C ASP A 414 19.53 -7.68 -21.70
N SER A 415 19.01 -6.48 -21.44
CA SER A 415 18.46 -5.57 -22.46
C SER A 415 19.50 -5.05 -23.45
N ASP A 416 20.76 -4.94 -23.04
CA ASP A 416 21.85 -4.47 -23.89
C ASP A 416 22.75 -5.59 -24.45
N GLY A 417 22.60 -6.81 -23.93
CA GLY A 417 23.18 -8.04 -24.43
C GLY A 417 24.66 -8.21 -24.07
N ASP A 418 25.09 -7.67 -22.94
CA ASP A 418 26.47 -7.72 -22.46
C ASP A 418 26.79 -8.97 -21.63
N GLY A 419 25.76 -9.68 -21.17
CA GLY A 419 25.85 -10.91 -20.38
C GLY A 419 25.67 -10.72 -18.88
N LEU A 420 25.34 -9.52 -18.41
CA LEU A 420 24.83 -9.21 -17.07
C LEU A 420 23.31 -8.96 -17.18
N ASN A 421 22.55 -9.36 -16.16
CA ASN A 421 21.10 -9.14 -16.19
C ASN A 421 20.74 -7.72 -15.76
N ASP A 422 19.64 -7.15 -16.28
CA ASP A 422 19.22 -5.78 -15.96
C ASP A 422 19.03 -5.58 -14.45
N GLY A 423 18.42 -6.57 -13.79
CA GLY A 423 18.29 -6.60 -12.32
C GLY A 423 19.62 -6.59 -11.57
N ASP A 424 20.62 -7.35 -12.03
CA ASP A 424 21.96 -7.36 -11.44
C ASP A 424 22.67 -6.01 -11.66
N GLU A 425 22.48 -5.40 -12.82
CA GLU A 425 23.06 -4.10 -13.18
C GLU A 425 22.55 -2.96 -12.31
N VAL A 426 21.23 -2.88 -12.11
CA VAL A 426 20.60 -1.91 -11.21
C VAL A 426 21.14 -2.06 -9.78
N ASP A 427 21.35 -3.30 -9.33
CA ASP A 427 21.86 -3.61 -8.00
C ASP A 427 23.32 -3.18 -7.78
N ILE A 428 24.18 -3.31 -8.81
CA ILE A 428 25.59 -2.88 -8.75
C ILE A 428 25.81 -1.43 -9.20
N GLY A 429 24.80 -0.81 -9.82
CA GLY A 429 24.77 0.59 -10.23
C GLY A 429 25.32 0.88 -11.63
N THR A 430 25.41 -0.14 -12.50
CA THR A 430 25.67 0.02 -13.95
C THR A 430 24.39 0.45 -14.69
N ASP A 431 24.48 0.72 -15.98
CA ASP A 431 23.35 1.17 -16.82
C ASP A 431 22.89 0.03 -17.74
N PRO A 432 21.71 -0.59 -17.51
CA PRO A 432 21.25 -1.78 -18.23
C PRO A 432 20.89 -1.57 -19.72
N LEU A 433 21.10 -0.34 -20.20
CA LEU A 433 20.96 0.02 -21.62
C LEU A 433 22.30 0.37 -22.26
N ASN A 434 23.41 0.15 -21.55
CA ASN A 434 24.75 0.50 -21.98
C ASN A 434 25.77 -0.57 -21.56
N PRO A 435 26.26 -1.37 -22.54
CA PRO A 435 27.00 -2.60 -22.25
C PRO A 435 28.45 -2.38 -21.79
N ASP A 436 28.82 -1.15 -21.43
CA ASP A 436 30.16 -0.67 -21.04
C ASP A 436 29.96 0.66 -20.30
N SER A 437 29.64 0.58 -19.00
CA SER A 437 29.15 1.69 -18.17
C SER A 437 30.19 2.79 -17.95
N ASP A 438 31.47 2.43 -17.88
CA ASP A 438 32.56 3.37 -17.65
C ASP A 438 33.30 3.80 -18.94
N GLY A 439 33.04 3.12 -20.05
CA GLY A 439 33.50 3.46 -21.38
C GLY A 439 34.97 3.10 -21.65
N ASP A 440 35.50 2.08 -20.98
CA ASP A 440 36.89 1.64 -21.10
C ASP A 440 37.12 0.61 -22.24
N GLY A 441 36.02 0.06 -22.76
CA GLY A 441 35.98 -0.90 -23.86
C GLY A 441 35.93 -2.37 -23.44
N LEU A 442 35.81 -2.67 -22.15
CA LEU A 442 35.34 -3.94 -21.61
C LEU A 442 33.85 -3.80 -21.27
N ASN A 443 33.08 -4.87 -21.42
CA ASN A 443 31.67 -4.83 -21.09
C ASN A 443 31.43 -5.17 -19.62
N ASP A 444 30.39 -4.63 -19.00
CA ASP A 444 30.11 -4.76 -17.56
C ASP A 444 30.00 -6.25 -17.14
N GLY A 445 29.31 -7.07 -17.94
CA GLY A 445 29.21 -8.51 -17.73
C GLY A 445 30.55 -9.26 -17.81
N ASP A 446 31.46 -8.83 -18.69
CA ASP A 446 32.82 -9.38 -18.78
C ASP A 446 33.67 -8.95 -17.56
N GLU A 447 33.47 -7.73 -17.07
CA GLU A 447 34.15 -7.19 -15.89
C GLU A 447 33.76 -7.89 -14.60
N VAL A 448 32.46 -8.03 -14.34
CA VAL A 448 31.95 -8.80 -13.20
C VAL A 448 32.47 -10.24 -13.23
N SER A 449 32.52 -10.84 -14.42
CA SER A 449 33.07 -12.18 -14.62
C SER A 449 34.58 -12.28 -14.35
N ALA A 450 35.33 -11.21 -14.64
CA ALA A 450 36.76 -11.13 -14.44
C ALA A 450 37.17 -10.63 -13.04
N GLY A 451 36.25 -10.00 -12.31
CA GLY A 451 36.45 -9.44 -10.98
C GLY A 451 37.01 -8.01 -10.98
N THR A 452 36.83 -7.26 -12.08
CA THR A 452 37.05 -5.81 -12.15
C THR A 452 35.77 -5.06 -11.73
N ASP A 453 35.86 -3.73 -11.61
CA ASP A 453 34.77 -2.85 -11.19
C ASP A 453 34.20 -2.12 -12.42
N PRO A 454 32.97 -2.45 -12.89
CA PRO A 454 32.40 -1.91 -14.14
C PRO A 454 32.07 -0.42 -14.11
N LEU A 455 32.34 0.24 -12.99
CA LEU A 455 32.21 1.69 -12.82
C LEU A 455 33.58 2.39 -12.73
N ASN A 456 34.67 1.66 -12.95
CA ASN A 456 36.02 2.17 -12.84
C ASN A 456 36.93 1.69 -13.99
N PRO A 457 37.30 2.60 -14.92
CA PRO A 457 37.92 2.25 -16.20
C PRO A 457 39.41 1.84 -16.08
N ASP A 458 39.89 1.52 -14.88
CA ASP A 458 41.25 1.13 -14.49
C ASP A 458 41.16 0.60 -13.05
N SER A 459 40.75 -0.67 -12.89
CA SER A 459 40.40 -1.27 -11.59
C SER A 459 41.58 -1.40 -10.64
N ASP A 460 42.79 -1.59 -11.16
CA ASP A 460 43.99 -1.80 -10.36
C ASP A 460 44.87 -0.53 -10.19
N GLY A 461 44.60 0.50 -10.99
CA GLY A 461 45.21 1.82 -10.93
C GLY A 461 46.63 1.88 -11.49
N ASP A 462 47.00 0.97 -12.39
CA ASP A 462 48.32 0.92 -13.00
C ASP A 462 48.49 1.91 -14.18
N GLY A 463 47.37 2.45 -14.69
CA GLY A 463 47.29 3.41 -15.78
C GLY A 463 46.98 2.81 -17.16
N ILE A 464 46.65 1.52 -17.23
CA ILE A 464 46.05 0.85 -18.40
C ILE A 464 44.57 0.62 -18.09
N ALA A 465 43.69 0.92 -19.04
CA ALA A 465 42.27 0.61 -18.87
C ALA A 465 42.02 -0.90 -18.92
N ASP A 466 41.06 -1.42 -18.16
CA ASP A 466 40.77 -2.86 -18.02
C ASP A 466 40.48 -3.49 -19.40
N GLY A 467 39.72 -2.80 -20.25
CA GLY A 467 39.47 -3.18 -21.64
C GLY A 467 40.73 -3.26 -22.53
N SER A 468 41.87 -2.75 -22.08
CA SER A 468 43.19 -2.82 -22.74
C SER A 468 44.26 -3.54 -21.92
N ASP A 469 43.92 -4.03 -20.72
CA ASP A 469 44.88 -4.55 -19.75
C ASP A 469 45.11 -6.08 -19.90
N PRO A 470 46.35 -6.52 -20.21
CA PRO A 470 46.71 -7.93 -20.21
C PRO A 470 46.67 -8.61 -18.82
N ASP A 471 46.70 -7.86 -17.72
CA ASP A 471 46.71 -8.42 -16.37
C ASP A 471 45.38 -9.08 -15.99
N LEU A 472 44.27 -8.64 -16.60
CA LEU A 472 42.97 -9.33 -16.58
C LEU A 472 43.09 -10.80 -17.03
N LEU A 473 43.81 -11.04 -18.13
CA LEU A 473 44.13 -12.39 -18.59
C LEU A 473 45.08 -13.11 -17.63
N GLY A 474 45.96 -12.37 -16.95
CA GLY A 474 46.92 -12.89 -15.98
C GLY A 474 46.22 -13.56 -14.80
N ASP A 475 45.20 -12.91 -14.26
CA ASP A 475 44.41 -13.40 -13.14
C ASP A 475 43.54 -14.60 -13.53
N LEU A 476 42.86 -14.54 -14.69
CA LEU A 476 42.12 -15.68 -15.22
C LEU A 476 43.04 -16.90 -15.46
N VAL A 477 44.21 -16.71 -16.06
CA VAL A 477 45.19 -17.80 -16.28
C VAL A 477 45.72 -18.36 -14.96
N SER A 478 45.87 -17.52 -13.94
CA SER A 478 46.32 -17.90 -12.62
C SER A 478 45.29 -18.74 -11.87
N SER A 479 43.99 -18.46 -12.04
CA SER A 479 42.88 -19.14 -11.38
C SER A 479 42.55 -20.52 -11.99
N LEU A 480 42.85 -20.75 -13.27
CA LEU A 480 42.57 -22.02 -13.96
C LEU A 480 43.20 -23.24 -13.25
N PRO A 481 42.60 -24.45 -13.29
CA PRO A 481 43.20 -25.66 -12.73
C PRO A 481 44.49 -26.09 -13.46
N LEU A 482 45.52 -26.55 -12.75
CA LEU A 482 46.79 -26.97 -13.41
C LEU A 482 46.58 -28.08 -14.45
N GLY A 483 45.58 -28.93 -14.26
CA GLY A 483 45.25 -30.02 -15.19
C GLY A 483 44.81 -29.57 -16.58
N VAL A 484 44.41 -28.30 -16.75
CA VAL A 484 44.00 -27.77 -18.06
C VAL A 484 45.18 -27.34 -18.93
N PHE A 485 46.42 -27.32 -18.43
CA PHE A 485 47.57 -26.86 -19.23
C PHE A 485 48.27 -28.05 -19.94
N ALA A 486 48.48 -27.94 -21.25
CA ALA A 486 48.78 -29.05 -22.17
C ALA A 486 50.22 -29.61 -22.16
N ASN A 487 51.03 -29.29 -21.15
CA ASN A 487 52.44 -29.67 -21.15
C ASN A 487 52.65 -31.08 -20.57
N GLN A 488 53.24 -31.97 -21.37
CA GLN A 488 53.50 -33.40 -21.13
C GLN A 488 54.43 -33.66 -19.92
N GLY A 489 54.02 -33.26 -18.72
CA GLY A 489 54.75 -33.44 -17.46
C GLY A 489 55.08 -32.17 -16.68
N ASP A 490 54.83 -30.97 -17.21
CA ASP A 490 55.03 -29.70 -16.50
C ASP A 490 53.91 -28.64 -16.76
N PRO A 491 52.69 -28.88 -16.27
CA PRO A 491 51.58 -27.95 -16.44
C PRO A 491 51.82 -26.58 -15.76
N GLN A 492 52.59 -26.55 -14.66
CA GLN A 492 52.95 -25.30 -13.98
C GLN A 492 53.88 -24.44 -14.83
N GLY A 493 54.91 -25.05 -15.44
CA GLY A 493 55.81 -24.33 -16.34
C GLY A 493 55.09 -23.75 -17.56
N GLN A 494 54.05 -24.43 -18.05
CA GLN A 494 53.23 -23.93 -19.15
C GLN A 494 52.35 -22.74 -18.76
N ARG A 495 51.75 -22.79 -17.55
CA ARG A 495 51.05 -21.63 -16.98
C ARG A 495 51.99 -20.45 -16.81
N ASN A 496 53.15 -20.67 -16.19
CA ASN A 496 54.13 -19.59 -15.97
C ASN A 496 54.63 -19.00 -17.30
N ALA A 497 54.77 -19.83 -18.36
CA ALA A 497 55.12 -19.33 -19.70
C ALA A 497 53.99 -18.50 -20.34
N PHE A 498 52.73 -18.78 -20.02
CA PHE A 498 51.57 -17.98 -20.40
C PHE A 498 51.61 -16.63 -19.67
N LEU A 499 51.73 -16.65 -18.34
CA LEU A 499 51.78 -15.45 -17.51
C LEU A 499 52.93 -14.52 -17.89
N ASN A 500 54.16 -15.04 -18.00
CA ASN A 500 55.31 -14.24 -18.43
C ASN A 500 55.08 -13.58 -19.81
N ARG A 501 54.29 -14.21 -20.68
CA ARG A 501 53.99 -13.64 -21.99
C ARG A 501 53.01 -12.48 -21.91
N LEU A 502 52.11 -12.48 -20.93
CA LEU A 502 51.22 -11.37 -20.64
C LEU A 502 52.01 -10.19 -20.06
N ASN A 503 52.91 -10.43 -19.11
CA ASN A 503 53.81 -9.38 -18.61
C ASN A 503 54.70 -8.76 -19.71
N ASP A 504 55.20 -9.56 -20.66
CA ASP A 504 55.93 -9.02 -21.83
C ASP A 504 55.02 -8.12 -22.70
N ILE A 505 53.72 -8.42 -22.80
CA ILE A 505 52.74 -7.66 -23.58
C ILE A 505 52.41 -6.34 -22.88
N GLU A 506 52.16 -6.39 -21.57
CA GLU A 506 51.94 -5.25 -20.70
C GLU A 506 53.11 -4.25 -20.77
N GLU A 507 54.36 -4.73 -20.67
CA GLU A 507 55.55 -3.88 -20.83
C GLU A 507 55.61 -3.23 -22.23
N ASP A 508 55.18 -3.94 -23.29
CA ASP A 508 55.05 -3.36 -24.62
C ASP A 508 53.97 -2.26 -24.68
N ILE A 509 52.84 -2.43 -24.00
CA ILE A 509 51.76 -1.42 -23.92
C ILE A 509 52.25 -0.16 -23.20
N VAL A 510 52.81 -0.31 -21.99
CA VAL A 510 53.34 0.80 -21.18
C VAL A 510 54.41 1.60 -21.93
N ASN A 511 55.26 0.93 -22.71
CA ASN A 511 56.29 1.58 -23.51
C ASN A 511 55.78 2.19 -24.84
N GLY A 512 54.48 2.04 -25.15
CA GLY A 512 53.87 2.52 -26.40
C GLY A 512 54.17 1.67 -27.63
N ASN A 513 54.65 0.44 -27.47
CA ASN A 513 54.95 -0.52 -28.52
C ASN A 513 53.69 -1.33 -28.95
N ILE A 514 52.56 -0.65 -29.13
CA ILE A 514 51.23 -1.26 -29.35
C ILE A 514 51.20 -2.33 -30.46
N ASN A 515 51.92 -2.11 -31.57
CA ASN A 515 51.99 -3.07 -32.67
C ASN A 515 52.69 -4.39 -32.32
N ASP A 516 53.65 -4.35 -31.39
CA ASP A 516 54.35 -5.54 -30.91
C ASP A 516 53.49 -6.28 -29.87
N ALA A 517 52.80 -5.55 -28.99
CA ALA A 517 51.76 -6.08 -28.09
C ALA A 517 50.65 -6.84 -28.85
N ILE A 518 50.00 -6.20 -29.85
CA ILE A 518 48.97 -6.85 -30.69
C ILE A 518 49.52 -8.11 -31.39
N ARG A 519 50.77 -8.07 -31.86
CA ARG A 519 51.40 -9.24 -32.50
C ARG A 519 51.59 -10.37 -31.49
N ALA A 520 51.96 -10.06 -30.26
CA ALA A 520 52.13 -11.02 -29.19
C ALA A 520 50.77 -11.61 -28.73
N LEU A 521 49.72 -10.80 -28.57
CA LEU A 521 48.34 -11.27 -28.32
C LEU A 521 47.85 -12.22 -29.42
N LYS A 522 48.01 -11.85 -30.70
CA LYS A 522 47.68 -12.75 -31.83
C LYS A 522 48.48 -14.06 -31.83
N ASN A 523 49.69 -14.06 -31.29
CA ASN A 523 50.46 -15.29 -31.12
C ASN A 523 49.89 -16.14 -29.99
N LEU A 524 49.49 -15.52 -28.88
CA LEU A 524 48.89 -16.17 -27.72
C LEU A 524 47.52 -16.77 -28.06
N ARG A 525 46.68 -16.03 -28.80
CA ARG A 525 45.40 -16.51 -29.34
C ARG A 525 45.53 -17.82 -30.13
N ARG A 526 46.61 -17.97 -30.92
CA ARG A 526 46.92 -19.20 -31.68
C ARG A 526 47.43 -20.36 -30.82
N LYS A 527 47.72 -20.11 -29.53
CA LYS A 527 48.10 -21.14 -28.55
C LYS A 527 46.92 -21.68 -27.77
N ILE A 528 45.71 -21.19 -28.05
CA ILE A 528 44.49 -21.66 -27.42
C ILE A 528 43.45 -21.90 -28.50
N ASP A 529 43.81 -22.40 -29.69
CA ASP A 529 42.96 -22.38 -30.90
C ASP A 529 42.14 -23.66 -31.16
N GLY A 530 42.36 -24.74 -30.40
CA GLY A 530 41.67 -26.03 -30.57
C GLY A 530 40.45 -26.32 -29.68
N CYS A 531 39.23 -26.13 -30.20
CA CYS A 531 38.02 -26.84 -29.74
C CYS A 531 37.20 -27.44 -30.91
N GLY A 532 37.84 -28.34 -31.67
CA GLY A 532 37.24 -29.18 -32.72
C GLY A 532 37.90 -30.57 -32.74
N THR A 533 37.56 -31.47 -33.69
CA THR A 533 37.90 -32.92 -33.70
C THR A 533 39.39 -33.31 -33.65
N SER A 534 40.30 -32.37 -33.43
CA SER A 534 41.65 -32.63 -32.95
C SER A 534 42.17 -31.40 -32.21
N ALA A 535 42.19 -31.40 -30.89
CA ALA A 535 43.15 -30.59 -30.13
C ALA A 535 44.53 -30.85 -30.75
N ASP A 536 45.17 -29.80 -31.24
CA ASP A 536 46.47 -29.95 -31.87
C ASP A 536 47.55 -29.97 -30.77
N LYS A 537 48.76 -30.48 -31.06
CA LYS A 537 49.81 -30.62 -30.03
C LYS A 537 50.43 -29.29 -29.58
N ASN A 538 49.96 -28.15 -30.11
CA ASN A 538 50.54 -26.83 -29.90
C ASN A 538 49.69 -25.94 -28.99
N ASP A 539 48.49 -26.37 -28.62
CA ASP A 539 47.65 -25.71 -27.61
C ASP A 539 48.33 -25.70 -26.25
N TRP A 540 48.16 -24.62 -25.50
CA TRP A 540 48.68 -24.41 -24.15
C TRP A 540 47.64 -24.74 -23.08
N VAL A 541 46.35 -24.64 -23.42
CA VAL A 541 45.20 -25.02 -22.60
C VAL A 541 44.45 -26.13 -23.33
N THR A 542 44.02 -27.19 -22.63
CA THR A 542 43.36 -28.38 -23.20
C THR A 542 41.85 -28.39 -22.98
N ASP A 543 41.36 -27.63 -22.00
CA ASP A 543 39.94 -27.50 -21.71
C ASP A 543 39.27 -26.50 -22.66
N CYS A 544 38.14 -26.89 -23.26
CA CYS A 544 37.48 -26.09 -24.28
C CYS A 544 36.83 -24.83 -23.69
N GLN A 545 36.19 -24.92 -22.52
CA GLN A 545 35.53 -23.78 -21.91
C GLN A 545 36.57 -22.71 -21.53
N SER A 546 37.67 -23.13 -20.92
CA SER A 546 38.77 -22.25 -20.54
C SER A 546 39.41 -21.58 -21.77
N GLN A 547 39.53 -22.30 -22.90
CA GLN A 547 40.00 -21.71 -24.15
C GLN A 547 39.03 -20.68 -24.73
N LEU A 548 37.71 -20.90 -24.64
CA LEU A 548 36.71 -19.96 -25.14
C LEU A 548 36.77 -18.65 -24.35
N ASN A 549 36.77 -18.71 -23.02
CA ASN A 549 36.86 -17.53 -22.16
C ASN A 549 38.15 -16.74 -22.43
N LEU A 550 39.31 -17.41 -22.47
CA LEU A 550 40.59 -16.75 -22.75
C LEU A 550 40.64 -16.12 -24.15
N ARG A 551 39.94 -16.70 -25.14
CA ARG A 551 39.92 -16.13 -26.50
C ARG A 551 39.06 -14.87 -26.58
N ALA A 552 37.93 -14.84 -25.89
CA ALA A 552 37.02 -13.69 -25.89
C ALA A 552 37.78 -12.44 -25.44
N ILE A 553 38.41 -12.50 -24.27
CA ILE A 553 39.21 -11.40 -23.70
C ILE A 553 40.40 -11.04 -24.62
N ILE A 554 41.14 -12.01 -25.15
CA ILE A 554 42.25 -11.70 -26.09
C ILE A 554 41.73 -10.99 -27.35
N ASP A 555 40.54 -11.31 -27.84
CA ASP A 555 39.95 -10.66 -29.00
C ASP A 555 39.52 -9.21 -28.70
N VAL A 556 38.98 -8.95 -27.51
CA VAL A 556 38.68 -7.59 -26.99
C VAL A 556 39.97 -6.76 -26.91
N LEU A 557 41.01 -7.25 -26.22
CA LEU A 557 42.30 -6.56 -26.12
C LEU A 557 42.92 -6.23 -27.49
N ILE A 558 42.86 -7.18 -28.45
CA ILE A 558 43.37 -6.95 -29.81
C ILE A 558 42.57 -5.85 -30.52
N MET A 559 41.26 -5.77 -30.27
CA MET A 559 40.37 -4.77 -30.86
C MET A 559 40.65 -3.39 -30.27
N ASN A 560 40.68 -3.28 -28.95
CA ASN A 560 40.86 -2.01 -28.24
C ASN A 560 42.23 -1.38 -28.47
N LEU A 561 43.30 -2.17 -28.41
CA LEU A 561 44.65 -1.71 -28.76
C LEU A 561 44.80 -1.32 -30.25
N GLY A 562 43.89 -1.80 -31.11
CA GLY A 562 43.92 -1.58 -32.55
C GLY A 562 43.21 -0.31 -33.03
N ASN A 563 42.32 0.25 -32.21
CA ASN A 563 41.59 1.51 -32.43
C ASN A 563 42.40 2.71 -31.95
#